data_AF-A0A1V4TKU5-F1
#
_entry.id   AF-A0A1V4TKU5-F1
#
_cell.length_a   1.000
_cell.length_b   1.000
_cell.length_c   1.000
_cell.angle_alpha   90.00
_cell.angle_beta   90.00
_cell.angle_gamma   90.00
#
_symmetry.space_group_name_H-M   'P 1'
#
loop_
_entity.id
_entity.type
_entity.pdbx_description
1 polymer ?
#
loop_
_entity_poly.entity_id
_entity_poly.type
_entity_poly.pdbx_seq_one_letter_code
_entity_poly.pdbx_strand_id
1 'polypeptide(L)'
;MYLAGEALVGDGAEVSHIDLLIGDKEGAVGKAFADALANQVDKHTPLFAVITPNLVAKPITMLIPKVSIRNLDDATKMFGPAQKAVAMAVVESVEEGIIPKSTAEDICILCGVFIHPEAQDADKIYQYNYEATKIAIERAFSKKPTMDEIIEKKNETGHPFYK
;
A
#
# COMPACT_ATOMS: atom_id res chain seq x y z
N MET A 1 14.70 -2.26 10.95
CA MET A 1 14.27 -2.56 9.57
C MET A 1 13.77 -1.29 8.89
N TYR A 2 14.14 -1.10 7.64
CA TYR A 2 13.57 -0.08 6.75
C TYR A 2 13.58 -0.66 5.32
N LEU A 3 12.40 -0.97 4.79
CA LEU A 3 12.21 -1.48 3.43
C LEU A 3 11.23 -0.56 2.71
N ALA A 4 11.41 -0.44 1.40
CA ALA A 4 10.52 0.31 0.52
C ALA A 4 10.11 -0.58 -0.64
N GLY A 5 8.86 -0.46 -1.06
CA GLY A 5 8.32 -1.19 -2.19
C GLY A 5 7.31 -0.35 -2.95
N GLU A 6 7.25 -0.56 -4.25
CA GLU A 6 6.30 0.09 -5.15
C GLU A 6 5.77 -0.95 -6.14
N ALA A 7 4.50 -0.78 -6.52
CA ALA A 7 3.95 -1.44 -7.70
C ALA A 7 2.75 -0.67 -8.29
N LEU A 8 2.66 -0.72 -9.62
CA LEU A 8 1.49 -0.33 -10.39
C LEU A 8 0.87 -1.58 -11.04
N VAL A 9 -0.43 -1.77 -10.85
CA VAL A 9 -1.18 -2.89 -11.42
C VAL A 9 -2.52 -2.40 -11.94
N GLY A 10 -2.94 -2.98 -13.07
CA GLY A 10 -4.23 -2.69 -13.69
C GLY A 10 -4.15 -1.57 -14.73
N ASP A 11 -5.33 -1.19 -15.20
CA ASP A 11 -5.54 -0.17 -16.22
C ASP A 11 -6.82 0.62 -15.94
N GLY A 12 -7.12 1.58 -16.82
CA GLY A 12 -8.31 2.41 -16.70
C GLY A 12 -8.29 3.32 -15.46
N ALA A 13 -9.47 3.67 -14.96
CA ALA A 13 -9.60 4.49 -13.77
C ALA A 13 -9.33 3.71 -12.49
N GLU A 14 -9.49 2.37 -12.53
CA GLU A 14 -9.26 1.50 -11.37
C GLU A 14 -7.77 1.19 -11.14
N VAL A 15 -6.87 1.58 -12.04
CA VAL A 15 -5.42 1.37 -11.92
C VAL A 15 -4.94 1.69 -10.50
N SER A 16 -4.26 0.72 -9.91
CA SER A 16 -3.70 0.83 -8.57
C SER A 16 -2.23 1.20 -8.64
N HIS A 17 -1.81 2.15 -7.81
CA HIS A 17 -0.41 2.49 -7.63
C HIS A 17 -0.10 2.61 -6.14
N ILE A 18 0.67 1.63 -5.65
CA ILE A 18 1.04 1.47 -4.24
C ILE A 18 2.49 1.93 -4.04
N ASP A 19 2.70 2.81 -3.06
CA ASP A 19 4.02 3.11 -2.51
C ASP A 19 3.98 2.73 -1.03
N LEU A 20 4.90 1.90 -0.55
CA LEU A 20 4.90 1.49 0.84
C LEU A 20 6.27 1.53 1.51
N LEU A 21 6.24 1.75 2.82
CA LEU A 21 7.38 1.60 3.72
C LEU A 21 7.06 0.53 4.77
N ILE A 22 8.03 -0.33 5.04
CA ILE A 22 7.95 -1.37 6.08
C ILE A 22 9.12 -1.16 7.05
N GLY A 23 8.86 -1.15 8.35
CA GLY A 23 9.92 -1.01 9.34
C GLY A 23 9.50 -1.32 10.76
N ASP A 24 10.48 -1.32 11.66
CA ASP A 24 10.26 -1.63 13.08
C ASP A 24 9.32 -0.59 13.71
N LYS A 25 8.42 -1.05 14.59
CA LYS A 25 7.53 -0.19 15.38
C LYS A 25 8.30 0.79 16.28
N GLU A 26 9.48 0.40 16.75
CA GLU A 26 10.35 1.25 17.57
C GLU A 26 11.30 2.12 16.72
N GLY A 27 11.18 2.07 15.39
CA GLY A 27 12.03 2.80 14.45
C GLY A 27 11.37 4.03 13.82
N ALA A 28 12.04 4.61 12.82
CA ALA A 28 11.56 5.79 12.10
C ALA A 28 10.19 5.57 11.43
N VAL A 29 9.94 4.37 10.89
CA VAL A 29 8.64 4.02 10.28
C VAL A 29 7.55 3.96 11.35
N GLY A 30 7.82 3.33 12.51
CA GLY A 30 6.88 3.30 13.62
C GLY A 30 6.58 4.68 14.22
N LYS A 31 7.57 5.56 14.31
CA LYS A 31 7.33 6.97 14.68
C LYS A 31 6.40 7.66 13.68
N ALA A 32 6.70 7.56 12.38
CA ALA A 32 5.87 8.15 11.33
C ALA A 32 4.44 7.57 11.31
N PHE A 33 4.30 6.27 11.62
CA PHE A 33 3.01 5.60 11.78
C PHE A 33 2.19 6.19 12.93
N ALA A 34 2.79 6.36 14.10
CA ALA A 34 2.13 6.98 15.25
C ALA A 34 1.75 8.44 14.96
N ASP A 35 2.66 9.20 14.35
CA ASP A 35 2.41 10.58 13.95
C ASP A 35 1.26 10.69 12.94
N ALA A 36 1.20 9.82 11.94
CA ALA A 36 0.14 9.80 10.93
C ALA A 36 -1.24 9.50 11.54
N LEU A 37 -1.31 8.59 12.52
CA LEU A 37 -2.57 8.30 13.20
C LEU A 37 -3.05 9.49 14.03
N ALA A 38 -2.13 10.12 14.76
CA ALA A 38 -2.44 11.23 15.67
C ALA A 38 -2.75 12.53 14.92
N ASN A 39 -2.15 12.76 13.74
CA ASN A 39 -2.28 13.99 12.97
C ASN A 39 -3.12 13.76 11.71
N GLN A 40 -4.44 13.77 11.88
CA GLN A 40 -5.37 13.66 10.76
C GLN A 40 -5.33 14.91 9.88
N VAL A 41 -5.26 14.71 8.57
CA VAL A 41 -5.17 15.79 7.57
C VAL A 41 -6.46 15.83 6.75
N ASP A 42 -6.97 17.04 6.50
CA ASP A 42 -8.15 17.23 5.66
C ASP A 42 -7.97 16.52 4.30
N LYS A 43 -8.98 15.74 3.92
CA LYS A 43 -9.06 14.95 2.67
C LYS A 43 -8.04 13.83 2.50
N HIS A 44 -7.10 13.63 3.43
CA HIS A 44 -6.05 12.59 3.35
C HIS A 44 -5.95 11.84 4.68
N THR A 45 -7.09 11.45 5.22
CA THR A 45 -7.26 10.77 6.51
C THR A 45 -6.57 9.39 6.50
N PRO A 46 -5.49 9.18 7.27
CA PRO A 46 -4.89 7.86 7.42
C PRO A 46 -5.75 6.98 8.32
N LEU A 47 -5.97 5.73 7.90
CA LEU A 47 -6.74 4.74 8.65
C LEU A 47 -6.05 3.38 8.65
N PHE A 48 -6.29 2.55 9.67
CA PHE A 48 -5.78 1.19 9.66
C PHE A 48 -6.38 0.36 8.52
N ALA A 49 -5.56 -0.48 7.89
CA ALA A 49 -6.05 -1.51 6.98
C ALA A 49 -6.70 -2.64 7.80
N VAL A 50 -7.99 -2.87 7.55
CA VAL A 50 -8.78 -3.92 8.21
C VAL A 50 -9.38 -4.85 7.18
N ILE A 51 -9.43 -6.15 7.46
CA ILE A 51 -10.16 -7.12 6.63
C ILE A 51 -11.66 -6.81 6.73
N THR A 52 -12.09 -6.50 7.94
CA THR A 52 -13.44 -6.07 8.32
C THR A 52 -13.35 -5.34 9.66
N PRO A 53 -14.33 -4.50 10.06
CA PRO A 53 -14.30 -3.86 11.37
C PRO A 53 -14.06 -4.87 12.51
N ASN A 54 -13.18 -4.51 13.44
CA ASN A 54 -12.69 -5.35 14.55
C ASN A 54 -11.74 -6.50 14.14
N LEU A 55 -11.29 -6.56 12.88
CA LEU A 55 -10.28 -7.52 12.41
C LEU A 55 -9.20 -6.80 11.57
N VAL A 56 -8.23 -6.22 12.27
CA VAL A 56 -7.12 -5.48 11.67
C VAL A 56 -6.06 -6.40 11.08
N ALA A 57 -5.44 -6.00 9.97
CA ALA A 57 -4.31 -6.72 9.41
C ALA A 57 -3.06 -6.63 10.32
N LYS A 58 -2.26 -7.70 10.30
CA LYS A 58 -0.92 -7.73 10.93
C LYS A 58 0.12 -8.21 9.90
N PRO A 59 1.28 -7.53 9.74
CA PRO A 59 1.72 -6.33 10.45
C PRO A 59 0.76 -5.14 10.36
N ILE A 60 0.73 -4.34 11.41
CA ILE A 60 -0.22 -3.22 11.48
C ILE A 60 0.08 -2.27 10.33
N THR A 61 -0.94 -1.98 9.53
CA THR A 61 -0.79 -1.26 8.27
C THR A 61 -1.63 0.01 8.29
N MET A 62 -1.02 1.15 7.96
CA MET A 62 -1.69 2.43 7.78
C MET A 62 -1.98 2.62 6.29
N LEU A 63 -3.24 2.82 5.94
CA LEU A 63 -3.70 3.21 4.62
C LEU A 63 -3.65 4.73 4.51
N ILE A 64 -2.97 5.26 3.50
CA ILE A 64 -2.79 6.70 3.28
C ILE A 64 -3.30 7.06 1.87
N PRO A 65 -4.41 7.82 1.75
CA PRO A 65 -4.91 8.27 0.45
C PRO A 65 -3.90 9.21 -0.23
N LYS A 66 -3.49 8.90 -1.48
CA LYS A 66 -2.67 9.81 -2.30
C LYS A 66 -3.50 10.87 -3.04
N VAL A 67 -4.77 10.57 -3.27
CA VAL A 67 -5.73 11.47 -3.92
C VAL A 67 -6.69 11.99 -2.86
N SER A 68 -7.01 13.28 -2.93
CA SER A 68 -7.91 13.91 -1.98
C SER A 68 -9.31 13.29 -2.00
N ILE A 69 -9.77 12.85 -0.84
CA ILE A 69 -11.14 12.38 -0.62
C ILE A 69 -12.07 13.60 -0.58
N ARG A 70 -12.95 13.77 -1.58
CA ARG A 70 -13.80 14.96 -1.71
C ARG A 70 -15.24 14.73 -1.26
N ASN A 71 -15.69 13.48 -1.25
CA ASN A 71 -17.04 13.08 -0.93
C ASN A 71 -17.07 11.64 -0.38
N LEU A 72 -18.27 11.17 -0.01
CA LEU A 72 -18.45 9.82 0.53
C LEU A 72 -18.19 8.72 -0.51
N ASP A 73 -18.32 8.99 -1.80
CA ASP A 73 -18.02 8.04 -2.86
C ASP A 73 -16.51 7.77 -2.94
N ASP A 74 -15.68 8.84 -2.96
CA ASP A 74 -14.21 8.73 -2.85
C ASP A 74 -13.80 7.97 -1.57
N ALA A 75 -14.46 8.29 -0.45
CA ALA A 75 -14.19 7.64 0.83
C ALA A 75 -14.56 6.14 0.80
N THR A 76 -15.66 5.78 0.15
CA THR A 76 -16.13 4.39 0.04
C THR A 76 -15.19 3.56 -0.82
N LYS A 77 -14.63 4.12 -1.90
CA LYS A 77 -13.61 3.43 -2.73
C LYS A 77 -12.35 3.12 -1.94
N MET A 78 -11.86 4.11 -1.19
CA MET A 78 -10.64 3.97 -0.38
C MET A 78 -10.85 3.05 0.83
N PHE A 79 -11.90 3.28 1.62
CA PHE A 79 -12.16 2.59 2.89
C PHE A 79 -13.15 1.42 2.76
N GLY A 80 -13.34 0.93 1.54
CA GLY A 80 -14.11 -0.28 1.23
C GLY A 80 -13.23 -1.28 0.50
N PRO A 81 -13.30 -1.36 -0.85
CA PRO A 81 -12.55 -2.35 -1.63
C PRO A 81 -11.04 -2.21 -1.46
N ALA A 82 -10.47 -0.99 -1.53
CA ALA A 82 -9.02 -0.82 -1.41
C ALA A 82 -8.49 -1.15 0.00
N GLN A 83 -9.16 -0.71 1.06
CA GLN A 83 -8.77 -1.04 2.44
C GLN A 83 -8.75 -2.54 2.69
N LYS A 84 -9.80 -3.26 2.25
CA LYS A 84 -9.86 -4.72 2.36
C LYS A 84 -8.76 -5.38 1.54
N ALA A 85 -8.52 -4.90 0.32
CA ALA A 85 -7.50 -5.43 -0.57
C ALA A 85 -6.09 -5.33 0.03
N VAL A 86 -5.73 -4.15 0.56
CA VAL A 86 -4.46 -3.94 1.26
C VAL A 86 -4.37 -4.85 2.49
N ALA A 87 -5.43 -4.94 3.30
CA ALA A 87 -5.43 -5.80 4.48
C ALA A 87 -5.23 -7.28 4.13
N MET A 88 -5.93 -7.79 3.11
CA MET A 88 -5.80 -9.17 2.64
C MET A 88 -4.40 -9.44 2.09
N ALA A 89 -3.86 -8.55 1.25
CA ALA A 89 -2.52 -8.69 0.69
C ALA A 89 -1.44 -8.76 1.79
N VAL A 90 -1.57 -7.96 2.85
CA VAL A 90 -0.66 -7.99 4.02
C VAL A 90 -0.74 -9.32 4.75
N VAL A 91 -1.96 -9.79 5.08
CA VAL A 91 -2.15 -11.02 5.85
C VAL A 91 -1.71 -12.25 5.04
N GLU A 92 -2.04 -12.31 3.77
CA GLU A 92 -1.63 -13.41 2.89
C GLU A 92 -0.12 -13.38 2.61
N SER A 93 0.53 -12.21 2.58
CA SER A 93 2.00 -12.13 2.52
C SER A 93 2.67 -12.72 3.76
N VAL A 94 2.01 -12.68 4.93
CA VAL A 94 2.49 -13.38 6.14
C VAL A 94 2.23 -14.88 6.03
N GLU A 95 1.05 -15.27 5.56
CA GLU A 95 0.66 -16.67 5.37
C GLU A 95 1.61 -17.41 4.41
N GLU A 96 1.97 -16.75 3.31
CA GLU A 96 2.89 -17.27 2.29
C GLU A 96 4.37 -17.16 2.68
N GLY A 97 4.67 -16.52 3.82
CA GLY A 97 6.03 -16.37 4.34
C GLY A 97 6.88 -15.31 3.63
N ILE A 98 6.30 -14.48 2.76
CA ILE A 98 6.96 -13.28 2.21
C ILE A 98 7.36 -12.34 3.35
N ILE A 99 6.41 -12.11 4.26
CA ILE A 99 6.67 -11.48 5.56
C ILE A 99 6.86 -12.61 6.59
N PRO A 100 8.03 -12.74 7.22
CA PRO A 100 8.21 -13.74 8.27
C PRO A 100 7.19 -13.54 9.40
N LYS A 101 6.39 -14.56 9.70
CA LYS A 101 5.37 -14.52 10.75
C LYS A 101 5.94 -14.11 12.11
N SER A 102 7.20 -14.47 12.39
CA SER A 102 7.90 -14.11 13.63
C SER A 102 8.16 -12.61 13.78
N THR A 103 8.21 -11.84 12.68
CA THR A 103 8.44 -10.38 12.72
C THR A 103 7.13 -9.59 12.57
N ALA A 104 6.02 -10.25 12.25
CA ALA A 104 4.77 -9.57 11.90
C ALA A 104 4.20 -8.69 13.05
N GLU A 105 4.51 -9.03 14.30
CA GLU A 105 4.10 -8.27 15.48
C GLU A 105 5.03 -7.09 15.80
N ASP A 106 6.26 -7.07 15.27
CA ASP A 106 7.29 -6.09 15.62
C ASP A 106 7.45 -4.97 14.59
N ILE A 107 6.88 -5.17 13.40
CA ILE A 107 6.95 -4.21 12.29
C ILE A 107 5.59 -3.56 12.01
N CYS A 108 5.62 -2.47 11.27
CA CYS A 108 4.44 -1.76 10.77
C CYS A 108 4.65 -1.34 9.30
N ILE A 109 3.55 -1.06 8.62
CA ILE A 109 3.53 -0.68 7.21
C ILE A 109 2.84 0.67 7.05
N LEU A 110 3.47 1.60 6.33
CA LEU A 110 2.81 2.78 5.78
C LEU A 110 2.52 2.50 4.31
N CYS A 111 1.25 2.47 3.91
CA CYS A 111 0.82 2.11 2.57
C CYS A 111 0.08 3.28 1.92
N GLY A 112 0.75 3.96 1.00
CA GLY A 112 0.17 5.00 0.17
C GLY A 112 -0.60 4.40 -0.99
N VAL A 113 -1.88 4.76 -1.10
CA VAL A 113 -2.79 4.18 -2.10
C VAL A 113 -3.32 5.25 -3.05
N PHE A 114 -3.13 5.01 -4.36
CA PHE A 114 -3.75 5.79 -5.42
C PHE A 114 -5.06 5.16 -5.86
N ILE A 115 -6.12 5.97 -5.92
CA ILE A 115 -7.38 5.61 -6.59
C ILE A 115 -7.78 6.82 -7.42
N HIS A 116 -8.02 6.62 -8.72
CA HIS A 116 -8.49 7.71 -9.57
C HIS A 116 -9.90 8.14 -9.15
N PRO A 117 -10.22 9.45 -9.15
CA PRO A 117 -11.58 9.98 -8.95
C PRO A 117 -12.69 9.26 -9.72
N GLU A 118 -12.39 8.85 -10.94
CA GLU A 118 -13.35 8.24 -11.86
C GLU A 118 -13.44 6.73 -11.71
N ALA A 119 -12.69 6.09 -10.81
CA ALA A 119 -12.82 4.66 -10.54
C ALA A 119 -14.24 4.36 -10.06
N GLN A 120 -14.88 3.33 -10.62
CA GLN A 120 -16.26 2.94 -10.29
C GLN A 120 -16.38 1.45 -9.98
N ASP A 121 -15.55 0.60 -10.59
CA ASP A 121 -15.64 -0.85 -10.42
C ASP A 121 -14.94 -1.29 -9.12
N ALA A 122 -15.75 -1.59 -8.11
CA ALA A 122 -15.26 -1.99 -6.79
C ALA A 122 -14.45 -3.30 -6.82
N ASP A 123 -14.77 -4.24 -7.70
CA ASP A 123 -14.07 -5.53 -7.80
C ASP A 123 -12.69 -5.33 -8.42
N LYS A 124 -12.57 -4.48 -9.43
CA LYS A 124 -11.27 -4.08 -9.99
C LYS A 124 -10.44 -3.26 -9.01
N ILE A 125 -11.05 -2.31 -8.30
CA ILE A 125 -10.35 -1.56 -7.23
C ILE A 125 -9.79 -2.55 -6.22
N TYR A 126 -10.58 -3.53 -5.78
CA TYR A 126 -10.10 -4.57 -4.88
C TYR A 126 -8.94 -5.37 -5.49
N GLN A 127 -9.14 -5.94 -6.69
CA GLN A 127 -8.17 -6.82 -7.32
C GLN A 127 -6.83 -6.12 -7.55
N TYR A 128 -6.84 -4.94 -8.18
CA TYR A 128 -5.61 -4.22 -8.51
C TYR A 128 -4.88 -3.71 -7.26
N ASN A 129 -5.60 -3.28 -6.22
CA ASN A 129 -4.96 -2.90 -4.96
C ASN A 129 -4.37 -4.10 -4.23
N TYR A 130 -5.02 -5.26 -4.27
CA TYR A 130 -4.52 -6.49 -3.66
C TYR A 130 -3.22 -6.92 -4.36
N GLU A 131 -3.25 -7.03 -5.69
CA GLU A 131 -2.11 -7.45 -6.49
C GLU A 131 -0.94 -6.46 -6.37
N ALA A 132 -1.20 -5.15 -6.50
CA ALA A 132 -0.15 -4.12 -6.36
C ALA A 132 0.47 -4.14 -4.96
N THR A 133 -0.35 -4.27 -3.90
CA THR A 133 0.17 -4.31 -2.53
C THR A 133 1.04 -5.53 -2.30
N LYS A 134 0.61 -6.71 -2.79
CA LYS A 134 1.38 -7.95 -2.66
C LYS A 134 2.73 -7.87 -3.39
N ILE A 135 2.74 -7.36 -4.63
CA ILE A 135 3.97 -7.15 -5.40
C ILE A 135 4.89 -6.14 -4.69
N ALA A 136 4.34 -5.04 -4.16
CA ALA A 136 5.13 -4.04 -3.46
C ALA A 136 5.76 -4.61 -2.18
N ILE A 137 5.04 -5.45 -1.41
CA ILE A 137 5.58 -6.16 -0.25
C ILE A 137 6.68 -7.13 -0.68
N GLU A 138 6.44 -7.94 -1.70
CA GLU A 138 7.43 -8.90 -2.21
C GLU A 138 8.72 -8.20 -2.66
N ARG A 139 8.59 -7.08 -3.40
CA ARG A 139 9.71 -6.23 -3.81
C ARG A 139 10.46 -5.63 -2.62
N ALA A 140 9.74 -5.16 -1.60
CA ALA A 140 10.35 -4.63 -0.39
C ALA A 140 11.20 -5.68 0.34
N PHE A 141 10.67 -6.90 0.54
CA PHE A 141 11.38 -7.99 1.23
C PHE A 141 12.50 -8.62 0.39
N SER A 142 12.32 -8.70 -0.93
CA SER A 142 13.35 -9.17 -1.86
C SER A 142 14.38 -8.10 -2.22
N LYS A 143 14.19 -6.84 -1.79
CA LYS A 143 15.02 -5.67 -2.13
C LYS A 143 15.17 -5.47 -3.63
N LYS A 144 14.06 -5.59 -4.35
CA LYS A 144 14.01 -5.46 -5.80
C LYS A 144 13.19 -4.24 -6.24
N PRO A 145 13.52 -3.64 -7.40
CA PRO A 145 14.72 -3.89 -8.19
C PRO A 145 16.00 -3.44 -7.47
N THR A 146 17.11 -4.09 -7.79
CA THR A 146 18.44 -3.67 -7.35
C THR A 146 18.92 -2.43 -8.11
N MET A 147 19.94 -1.74 -7.58
CA MET A 147 20.52 -0.57 -8.25
C MET A 147 21.10 -0.94 -9.63
N ASP A 148 21.70 -2.12 -9.76
CA ASP A 148 22.27 -2.58 -11.03
C ASP A 148 21.16 -2.82 -12.07
N GLU A 149 20.07 -3.47 -11.69
CA GLU A 149 18.89 -3.67 -12.57
C GLU A 149 18.28 -2.31 -13.00
N ILE A 150 18.23 -1.33 -12.09
CA ILE A 150 17.77 0.02 -12.42
C ILE A 150 18.73 0.70 -13.41
N ILE A 151 20.04 0.62 -13.20
CA ILE A 151 21.04 1.25 -14.07
C ILE A 151 20.97 0.69 -15.49
N GLU A 152 20.75 -0.62 -15.62
CA GLU A 152 20.56 -1.32 -16.89
C GLU A 152 19.28 -0.87 -17.58
N LYS A 153 18.14 -0.88 -16.88
CA LYS A 153 16.81 -0.71 -17.49
C LYS A 153 16.31 0.73 -17.60
N LYS A 154 16.93 1.70 -16.90
CA LYS A 154 16.40 3.08 -16.79
C LYS A 154 16.09 3.78 -18.12
N ASN A 155 16.73 3.38 -19.22
CA ASN A 155 16.55 3.96 -20.55
C ASN A 155 15.68 3.09 -21.48
N GLU A 156 15.26 1.90 -21.04
CA GLU A 156 14.48 0.95 -21.85
C GLU A 156 12.98 1.18 -21.73
N THR A 157 12.54 1.73 -20.60
CA THR A 157 11.12 1.95 -20.28
C THR A 157 10.79 3.44 -20.25
N GLY A 158 9.72 3.85 -20.92
CA GLY A 158 9.21 5.23 -20.87
C GLY A 158 8.28 5.47 -19.68
N HIS A 159 8.31 6.66 -19.10
CA HIS A 159 7.34 7.05 -18.08
C HIS A 159 5.99 7.37 -18.76
N PRO A 160 4.84 6.90 -18.24
CA PRO A 160 3.54 7.06 -18.92
C PRO A 160 3.16 8.51 -19.19
N PHE A 161 3.67 9.45 -18.39
CA PHE A 161 3.44 10.89 -18.53
C PHE A 161 4.66 11.70 -18.98
N TYR A 162 5.79 11.06 -19.30
CA TYR A 162 7.00 11.75 -19.77
C TYR A 162 7.79 10.86 -20.73
N LYS A 163 7.87 11.27 -22.00
CA LYS A 163 8.58 10.55 -23.07
C LYS A 163 9.94 11.16 -23.33
#